data_AF-A0A2K4ICA1-F1
#
_entry.id   AF-A0A2K4ICA1-F1
#
_cell.length_a   1.000
_cell.length_b   1.000
_cell.length_c   1.000
_cell.angle_alpha   90.00
_cell.angle_beta   90.00
_cell.angle_gamma   90.00
#
_symmetry.space_group_name_H-M   'P 1'
#
loop_
_entity.id
_entity.type
_entity.pdbx_description
1 polymer ?
#
loop_
_entity_poly.entity_id
_entity_poly.type
_entity_poly.pdbx_seq_one_letter_code
_entity_poly.pdbx_strand_id
1 'polypeptide(L)'
;MPARKQMSLKQMEIHAKALCFDWNEKYPEGTTVDYESTRGSGVTLRAETKGEAFVSSCEAVIFISGVSGYVSVEHCKAVESDAVVA
;
A
#
# COMPACT_ATOMS: atom_id res chain seq x y z
N MET A 1 2.92 18.27 -2.10
CA MET A 1 3.64 16.99 -1.90
C MET A 1 4.89 17.27 -1.06
N PRO A 2 4.89 17.12 0.28
CA PRO A 2 6.10 17.42 1.04
C PRO A 2 7.10 16.25 1.03
N ALA A 3 8.33 16.59 0.62
CA ALA A 3 9.62 16.14 1.17
C ALA A 3 10.07 14.64 1.13
N ARG A 4 10.01 13.95 -0.02
CA ARG A 4 10.99 12.86 -0.29
C ARG A 4 12.39 13.37 -0.70
N LYS A 5 12.55 14.69 -0.85
CA LYS A 5 13.72 15.32 -1.49
C LYS A 5 15.01 15.35 -0.63
N GLN A 6 14.99 14.81 0.60
CA GLN A 6 16.13 14.85 1.54
C GLN A 6 16.54 13.49 2.13
N MET A 7 15.85 12.38 1.81
CA MET A 7 16.26 11.06 2.31
C MET A 7 17.30 10.43 1.39
N SER A 8 18.34 9.83 1.99
CA SER A 8 19.24 8.93 1.27
C SER A 8 18.53 7.63 0.89
N LEU A 9 19.05 6.91 -0.11
CA LEU A 9 18.52 5.59 -0.53
C LEU A 9 18.34 4.64 0.67
N LYS A 10 19.32 4.63 1.59
CA LYS A 10 19.28 3.81 2.80
C LYS A 10 18.14 4.22 3.75
N GLN A 11 17.88 5.51 3.89
CA GLN A 11 16.76 6.00 4.71
C GLN A 11 15.41 5.67 4.08
N MET A 12 15.30 5.77 2.75
CA MET A 12 14.09 5.37 2.03
C MET A 12 13.82 3.86 2.17
N GLU A 13 14.85 3.03 2.05
CA GLU A 13 14.71 1.59 2.24
C GLU A 13 14.29 1.24 3.69
N ILE A 14 14.89 1.88 4.70
CA ILE A 14 14.51 1.69 6.11
C ILE A 14 13.05 2.10 6.33
N HIS A 15 12.64 3.25 5.79
CA HIS A 15 11.27 3.73 5.90
C HIS A 15 10.29 2.77 5.22
N ALA A 16 10.60 2.29 4.01
CA ALA A 16 9.79 1.31 3.31
C ALA A 16 9.66 0.00 4.10
N LYS A 17 10.75 -0.51 4.71
CA LYS A 17 10.69 -1.71 5.55
C LYS A 17 9.77 -1.52 6.76
N ALA A 18 9.84 -0.37 7.41
CA ALA A 18 8.97 -0.04 8.54
C ALA A 18 7.49 -0.01 8.10
N LEU A 19 7.19 0.61 6.96
CA LEU A 19 5.83 0.65 6.41
C LEU A 19 5.30 -0.75 6.06
N CYS A 20 6.13 -1.62 5.48
CA CYS A 20 5.72 -3.00 5.21
C CYS A 20 5.41 -3.77 6.50
N PHE A 21 6.26 -3.62 7.53
CA PHE A 21 6.05 -4.25 8.82
C PHE A 21 4.74 -3.78 9.46
N ASP A 22 4.54 -2.47 9.56
CA ASP A 22 3.33 -1.87 10.13
C ASP A 22 2.07 -2.28 9.36
N TRP A 23 2.16 -2.41 8.03
CA TRP A 23 1.06 -2.87 7.20
C TRP A 23 0.72 -4.33 7.47
N ASN A 24 1.71 -5.23 7.43
CA ASN A 24 1.49 -6.65 7.61
C ASN A 24 1.00 -7.00 9.02
N GLU A 25 1.39 -6.22 10.03
CA GLU A 25 0.89 -6.38 11.40
C GLU A 25 -0.58 -5.96 11.53
N LYS A 26 -1.01 -4.92 10.79
CA LYS A 26 -2.38 -4.38 10.87
C LYS A 26 -3.38 -5.04 9.93
N TYR A 27 -2.93 -5.45 8.75
CA TYR A 27 -3.80 -5.85 7.65
C TYR A 27 -3.38 -7.22 7.10
N PRO A 28 -4.19 -8.27 7.33
CA PRO A 28 -3.91 -9.58 6.78
C PRO A 28 -4.10 -9.61 5.25
N GLU A 29 -3.61 -10.67 4.61
CA GLU A 29 -3.93 -10.98 3.22
C GLU A 29 -5.45 -11.02 2.98
N GLY A 30 -5.91 -10.49 1.84
CA GLY A 30 -7.33 -10.34 1.53
C GLY A 30 -7.95 -9.03 2.06
N THR A 31 -7.16 -8.15 2.69
CA THR A 31 -7.65 -6.83 3.10
C THR A 31 -8.10 -6.04 1.88
N THR A 32 -9.30 -5.49 1.93
CA THR A 32 -9.80 -4.62 0.86
C THR A 32 -9.11 -3.26 0.94
N VAL A 33 -8.54 -2.81 -0.18
CA VAL A 33 -7.87 -1.52 -0.29
C VAL A 33 -8.47 -0.69 -1.42
N ASP A 34 -8.59 0.60 -1.17
CA ASP A 34 -8.85 1.61 -2.18
C ASP A 34 -7.50 2.16 -2.67
N TYR A 35 -7.29 2.15 -3.99
CA TYR A 35 -6.04 2.59 -4.64
C TYR A 35 -6.35 3.36 -5.94
N GLU A 36 -5.44 4.22 -6.37
CA GLU A 36 -5.51 4.85 -7.70
C GLU A 36 -4.70 4.03 -8.71
N SER A 37 -5.35 3.51 -9.76
CA SER A 37 -4.65 2.74 -10.82
C SER A 37 -3.63 3.58 -11.58
N THR A 38 -3.90 4.87 -11.77
CA THR A 38 -2.96 5.82 -12.36
C THR A 38 -2.81 6.99 -11.40
N ARG A 39 -1.58 7.27 -10.98
CA ARG A 39 -1.30 8.33 -10.00
C ARG A 39 -1.81 9.68 -10.53
N GLY A 40 -2.75 10.29 -9.80
CA GLY A 40 -3.32 11.59 -10.16
C GLY A 40 -4.44 11.52 -11.20
N SER A 41 -4.99 10.33 -11.49
CA SER A 41 -6.21 10.22 -12.29
C SER A 41 -7.46 10.65 -11.50
N GLY A 42 -7.42 10.62 -10.17
CA GLY A 42 -8.57 10.88 -9.31
C GLY A 42 -9.60 9.75 -9.32
N VAL A 43 -9.33 8.65 -10.03
CA VAL A 43 -10.19 7.46 -10.07
C VAL A 43 -9.67 6.46 -9.05
N THR A 44 -10.40 6.31 -7.96
CA THR A 44 -10.14 5.30 -6.94
C THR A 44 -10.80 3.99 -7.32
N LEU A 45 -10.01 2.92 -7.35
CA LEU A 45 -10.45 1.55 -7.55
C LEU A 45 -10.31 0.77 -6.24
N ARG A 46 -11.13 -0.26 -6.10
CA ARG A 46 -11.11 -1.14 -4.94
C ARG A 46 -10.64 -2.53 -5.33
N ALA A 47 -9.70 -3.08 -4.57
CA ALA A 47 -9.23 -4.44 -4.76
C ALA A 47 -8.80 -5.06 -3.43
N GLU A 48 -8.77 -6.38 -3.36
CA GLU A 48 -8.25 -7.11 -2.21
C GLU A 48 -6.73 -7.27 -2.33
N THR A 49 -6.01 -7.19 -1.21
CA THR A 49 -4.58 -7.48 -1.16
C THR A 49 -4.33 -8.96 -1.42
N LYS A 50 -3.21 -9.24 -2.07
CA LYS A 50 -2.74 -10.60 -2.36
C LYS A 50 -1.35 -10.79 -1.74
N GLY A 51 -1.27 -11.57 -0.68
CA GLY A 51 -0.06 -11.73 0.13
C GLY A 51 0.34 -10.49 0.93
N GLU A 52 1.56 -10.53 1.44
CA GLU A 52 2.15 -9.52 2.34
C GLU A 52 2.76 -8.32 1.58
N ALA A 53 2.81 -7.17 2.25
CA ALA A 53 3.57 -6.00 1.80
C ALA A 53 5.07 -6.29 1.81
N PHE A 54 5.77 -5.77 0.80
CA PHE A 54 7.21 -5.92 0.64
C PHE A 54 7.85 -4.65 0.07
N VAL A 55 9.18 -4.56 0.18
CA VAL A 55 9.94 -3.41 -0.33
C VAL A 55 10.39 -3.67 -1.75
N SER A 56 10.08 -2.74 -2.66
CA SER A 56 10.54 -2.71 -4.04
C SER A 56 11.09 -1.33 -4.35
N SER A 57 12.29 -1.23 -4.92
CA SER A 57 12.91 0.05 -5.31
C SER A 57 12.90 1.13 -4.21
N CYS A 58 13.12 0.72 -2.94
CA CYS A 58 13.05 1.59 -1.75
C CYS A 58 11.66 2.16 -1.43
N GLU A 59 10.58 1.55 -1.95
CA GLU A 59 9.20 1.88 -1.64
C GLU A 59 8.46 0.65 -1.09
N ALA A 60 7.55 0.88 -0.14
CA ALA A 60 6.67 -0.16 0.38
C ALA A 60 5.52 -0.39 -0.61
N VAL A 61 5.35 -1.64 -1.04
CA VAL A 61 4.35 -2.00 -2.04
C VAL A 61 3.56 -3.25 -1.63
N ILE A 62 2.32 -3.36 -2.12
CA ILE A 62 1.43 -4.51 -1.93
C ILE A 62 0.95 -5.01 -3.29
N PHE A 63 0.73 -6.31 -3.41
CA PHE A 63 0.01 -6.87 -4.54
C PHE A 63 -1.49 -6.79 -4.29
N ILE A 64 -2.23 -6.54 -5.36
CA ILE A 64 -3.69 -6.47 -5.34
C ILE A 64 -4.27 -7.42 -6.38
N SER A 65 -5.38 -8.04 -6.06
CA SER A 65 -6.10 -8.94 -6.96
C SER A 65 -6.66 -8.19 -8.16
N GLY A 66 -6.63 -8.84 -9.32
CA GLY A 66 -7.16 -8.28 -10.58
C GLY A 66 -6.22 -7.34 -11.33
N VAL A 67 -5.02 -7.05 -10.80
CA VAL A 67 -4.00 -6.24 -11.47
C VAL A 67 -2.71 -7.03 -11.62
N SER A 68 -2.11 -7.01 -12.81
CA SER A 68 -0.76 -7.55 -13.04
C SER A 68 0.29 -6.54 -12.55
N GLY A 69 0.44 -6.40 -11.23
CA GLY A 69 1.40 -5.47 -10.64
C GLY A 69 1.23 -5.26 -9.15
N TYR A 70 1.98 -4.31 -8.63
CA TYR A 70 1.95 -3.90 -7.23
C TYR A 70 1.64 -2.39 -7.13
N VAL A 71 1.09 -2.00 -6.00
CA VAL A 71 0.72 -0.61 -5.70
C VAL A 71 1.44 -0.17 -4.43
N SER A 72 1.82 1.10 -4.36
CA SER A 72 2.51 1.64 -3.18
C SER A 72 1.57 1.69 -1.98
N VAL A 73 2.04 1.20 -0.83
CA VAL A 73 1.29 1.20 0.43
C VAL A 73 0.83 2.61 0.81
N GLU A 74 1.69 3.61 0.62
CA GLU A 74 1.37 5.02 0.91
C GLU A 74 0.24 5.59 0.02
N HIS A 75 -0.07 4.94 -1.10
CA HIS A 75 -1.15 5.33 -2.01
C HIS A 75 -2.38 4.43 -1.88
N CYS A 76 -2.32 3.45 -0.98
CA CYS A 76 -3.43 2.56 -0.67
C CYS A 76 -4.07 3.01 0.64
N LYS A 77 -5.39 2.90 0.69
CA LYS A 77 -6.14 3.04 1.93
C LYS A 77 -6.84 1.73 2.19
N ALA A 78 -6.49 1.07 3.28
CA ALA A 78 -7.28 -0.07 3.76
C ALA A 78 -8.69 0.43 4.06
N VAL A 79 -9.66 -0.22 3.44
CA VAL A 79 -11.07 -0.03 3.76
C VAL A 79 -11.35 -1.01 4.87
N GLU A 80 -11.52 -0.51 6.09
CA GLU A 80 -12.11 -1.33 7.14
C GLU A 80 -13.47 -1.78 6.61
N SER A 81 -13.65 -3.09 6.43
CA SER A 81 -14.99 -3.65 6.29
C SER A 81 -15.69 -3.34 7.60
N ASP A 82 -16.43 -2.23 7.61
CA ASP A 82 -17.47 -1.96 8.60
C ASP A 82 -18.45 -3.12 8.46
N ALA A 83 -18.21 -4.17 9.23
CA ALA A 83 -19.21 -5.15 9.54
C ALA A 83 -20.29 -4.38 10.28
N VAL A 84 -21.26 -3.88 9.52
CA VAL A 84 -22.57 -3.46 10.03
C VAL A 84 -23.12 -4.67 10.77
N VAL A 85 -22.90 -4.69 12.09
CA VAL A 85 -23.60 -5.58 13.00
C VAL A 85 -25.01 -5.02 13.11
N ALA A 86 -25.90 -5.54 12.28
CA ALA A 86 -27.34 -5.40 12.38
C ALA A 86 -27.90 -6.25 13.52
#